data_AF-A0A173WAG5-F1
#
_entry.id   AF-A0A173WAG5-F1
#
_cell.length_a   1.000
_cell.length_b   1.000
_cell.length_c   1.000
_cell.angle_alpha   90.00
_cell.angle_beta   90.00
_cell.angle_gamma   90.00
#
_symmetry.space_group_name_H-M   'P 1'
#
loop_
_entity.id
_entity.type
_entity.pdbx_description
1 polymer ?
#
loop_
_entity_poly.entity_id
_entity_poly.type
_entity_poly.pdbx_seq_one_letter_code
_entity_poly.pdbx_strand_id
1 'polypeptide(L)'
;MKEFWNTVQFVFTAVGGWLGYFLGGCDGLIYALLAFVVIDYLTGVMCAVSDRKLSSAVGFRGICRKVLIFLLVGIANILDVQVIGTGSVLRTAVVFFYLSNEGVSLLENASHLGLPVPEKIKEVLEQLHDRSEKGE
;
A
#
# COMPACT_ATOMS: atom_id res chain seq x y z
N MET A 1 9.02 33.42 9.59
CA MET A 1 9.52 32.02 9.53
C MET A 1 8.89 31.12 10.58
N LYS A 2 8.90 31.47 11.89
CA LYS A 2 8.28 30.63 12.94
C LYS A 2 6.78 30.37 12.72
N GLU A 3 6.01 31.41 12.38
CA GLU A 3 4.57 31.29 12.04
C GLU A 3 4.29 30.33 10.87
N PHE A 4 5.14 30.38 9.83
CA PHE A 4 5.04 29.48 8.68
C PHE A 4 5.29 28.02 9.08
N TRP A 5 6.35 27.76 9.86
CA TRP A 5 6.64 26.42 10.38
C TRP A 5 5.53 25.88 11.28
N ASN A 6 4.99 26.73 12.16
CA ASN A 6 3.88 26.36 13.04
C ASN A 6 2.61 26.02 12.25
N THR A 7 2.31 26.79 11.20
CA THR A 7 1.15 26.53 10.34
C THR A 7 1.30 25.19 9.61
N VAL A 8 2.48 24.90 9.07
CA VAL A 8 2.77 23.61 8.43
C VAL A 8 2.59 22.46 9.42
N GLN A 9 3.18 22.56 10.62
CA GLN A 9 3.03 21.54 11.67
C GLN A 9 1.57 21.33 12.04
N PHE A 10 0.80 22.40 12.23
CA PHE A 10 -0.62 22.32 12.56
C PHE A 10 -1.41 21.57 11.49
N VAL A 11 -1.18 21.87 10.21
CA VAL A 11 -1.83 21.16 9.10
C VAL A 11 -1.47 19.67 9.12
N PHE A 12 -0.19 19.32 9.28
CA PHE A 12 0.23 17.92 9.36
C PHE A 12 -0.38 17.18 10.55
N THR A 13 -0.44 17.81 11.72
CA THR A 13 -1.06 17.22 12.90
C THR A 13 -2.56 17.04 12.71
N ALA A 14 -3.26 18.02 12.14
CA ALA A 14 -4.70 17.93 11.89
C ALA A 14 -5.03 16.83 10.87
N VAL A 15 -4.31 16.81 9.74
CA VAL A 15 -4.49 15.79 8.69
C VAL A 15 -4.10 14.41 9.22
N GLY A 16 -2.97 14.29 9.92
CA GLY A 16 -2.51 13.04 10.51
C GLY A 16 -3.48 12.50 11.57
N GLY A 17 -4.01 13.37 12.42
CA GLY A 17 -5.01 13.01 13.42
C GLY A 17 -6.31 12.53 12.77
N TRP A 18 -6.79 13.23 11.75
CA TRP A 18 -7.96 12.82 10.98
C TRP A 18 -7.76 11.49 10.26
N LEU A 19 -6.61 11.30 9.59
CA LEU A 19 -6.27 10.05 8.91
C LEU A 19 -6.16 8.88 9.89
N GLY A 20 -5.54 9.10 11.06
CA GLY A 20 -5.47 8.09 12.12
C GLY A 20 -6.86 7.67 12.59
N TYR A 21 -7.78 8.62 12.79
CA TYR A 21 -9.17 8.32 13.10
C TYR A 21 -9.88 7.56 11.96
N PHE A 22 -9.75 8.03 10.72
CA PHE A 22 -10.38 7.45 9.54
C PHE A 22 -9.96 5.99 9.30
N LEU A 23 -8.68 5.67 9.50
CA LEU A 23 -8.13 4.31 9.38
C LEU A 23 -8.43 3.42 10.59
N GLY A 24 -9.12 3.90 11.62
CA GLY A 24 -9.44 3.11 12.81
C GLY A 24 -8.31 2.97 13.81
N GLY A 25 -7.35 3.91 13.78
CA GLY A 25 -6.18 3.94 14.65
C GLY A 25 -4.87 3.52 13.96
N CYS A 26 -3.75 3.85 14.61
CA CYS A 26 -2.41 3.45 14.16
C CYS A 26 -1.94 2.23 14.96
N ASP A 27 -2.48 1.06 14.62
CA ASP A 27 -2.07 -0.21 15.21
C ASP A 27 -1.02 -0.94 14.35
N GLY A 28 -0.55 -2.09 14.85
CA GLY A 28 0.48 -2.89 14.18
C GLY A 28 0.11 -3.33 12.75
N LEU A 29 -1.18 -3.50 12.44
CA LEU A 29 -1.62 -3.89 11.09
C LEU A 29 -1.48 -2.74 10.11
N ILE A 30 -1.88 -1.53 10.51
CA ILE A 30 -1.69 -0.33 9.69
C ILE A 30 -0.19 -0.01 9.53
N TYR A 31 0.62 -0.19 10.58
CA TYR A 31 2.09 -0.04 10.47
C TYR A 31 2.70 -1.06 9.51
N ALA A 32 2.29 -2.33 9.58
CA ALA A 32 2.76 -3.35 8.66
C ALA A 32 2.37 -3.03 7.21
N LEU A 33 1.11 -2.65 6.96
CA LEU A 33 0.64 -2.26 5.63
C LEU A 33 1.42 -1.07 5.09
N LEU A 34 1.65 -0.04 5.90
CA LEU A 34 2.45 1.12 5.51
C LEU A 34 3.88 0.74 5.16
N ALA A 35 4.52 -0.11 5.97
CA ALA A 35 5.88 -0.59 5.68
C ALA A 35 5.94 -1.36 4.35
N PHE A 36 5.01 -2.27 4.10
CA PHE A 36 4.93 -3.03 2.85
C PHE A 36 4.74 -2.10 1.64
N VAL A 37 3.79 -1.17 1.72
CA VAL A 37 3.52 -0.19 0.66
C VAL A 37 4.75 0.66 0.34
N VAL A 38 5.47 1.14 1.36
CA VAL A 38 6.68 1.95 1.19
C VAL A 38 7.80 1.12 0.58
N ILE A 39 8.07 -0.07 1.12
CA ILE A 39 9.15 -0.93 0.64
C ILE A 39 8.87 -1.36 -0.81
N ASP A 40 7.64 -1.77 -1.12
CA ASP A 40 7.25 -2.14 -2.48
C ASP A 40 7.40 -0.97 -3.46
N TYR A 41 7.10 0.27 -3.04
CA TYR A 41 7.30 1.42 -3.91
C TYR A 41 8.79 1.65 -4.18
N LEU A 42 9.63 1.55 -3.15
CA LEU A 42 11.08 1.68 -3.29
C LEU A 42 11.65 0.58 -4.19
N THR A 43 11.22 -0.68 -4.03
CA THR A 43 11.67 -1.79 -4.88
C THR A 43 11.19 -1.65 -6.32
N GLY A 44 9.94 -1.24 -6.54
CA GLY A 44 9.43 -0.92 -7.88
C GLY A 44 10.20 0.22 -8.56
N VAL A 45 10.59 1.25 -7.81
CA VAL A 45 11.45 2.32 -8.33
C VAL A 45 12.84 1.79 -8.66
N MET A 46 13.47 0.99 -7.79
CA MET A 46 14.77 0.36 -8.08
C MET A 46 14.72 -0.50 -9.34
N CYS A 47 13.63 -1.23 -9.52
CA CYS A 47 13.35 -2.05 -10.70
C CYS A 47 13.31 -1.18 -11.98
N ALA A 48 12.52 -0.10 -11.97
CA ALA A 48 12.43 0.84 -13.09
C ALA A 48 13.76 1.55 -13.42
N VAL A 49 14.57 1.84 -12.40
CA VAL A 49 15.92 2.41 -12.56
C VAL A 49 16.85 1.39 -13.22
N SER A 50 16.84 0.13 -12.76
CA SER A 50 17.62 -0.96 -13.34
C SER A 50 17.31 -1.15 -14.82
N ASP A 51 16.03 -1.08 -15.19
CA ASP A 51 15.57 -1.22 -16.58
C ASP A 51 15.77 0.05 -17.43
N ARG A 52 16.27 1.15 -16.84
CA ARG A 52 16.37 2.48 -17.46
C ARG A 52 15.05 2.99 -18.04
N LYS A 53 13.92 2.50 -17.54
CA LYS A 53 12.55 2.86 -17.97
C LYS A 53 11.84 3.70 -16.90
N LEU A 54 12.47 4.81 -16.51
CA LEU A 54 11.87 5.74 -15.55
C LEU A 54 10.80 6.58 -16.24
N SER A 55 9.53 6.17 -16.08
CA SER A 55 8.38 6.97 -16.49
C SER A 55 7.65 7.51 -15.27
N SER A 56 7.59 8.83 -15.15
CA SER A 56 6.86 9.51 -14.08
C SER A 56 5.36 9.19 -14.08
N ALA A 57 4.78 8.93 -15.26
CA ALA A 57 3.38 8.50 -15.38
C ALA A 57 3.13 7.13 -14.72
N VAL A 58 4.08 6.20 -14.86
CA VAL A 58 3.99 4.87 -14.24
C VAL A 58 4.15 4.99 -12.72
N GLY A 59 5.13 5.79 -12.26
CA GLY A 59 5.32 6.06 -10.83
C GLY A 59 4.11 6.72 -10.18
N PHE A 60 3.49 7.70 -10.83
CA PHE A 60 2.27 8.35 -10.35
C PHE A 60 1.10 7.36 -10.26
N ARG A 61 0.90 6.52 -11.28
CA ARG A 61 -0.13 5.47 -11.27
C ARG A 61 0.07 4.50 -10.10
N GLY A 62 1.33 4.13 -9.81
CA GLY A 62 1.68 3.31 -8.65
C GLY A 62 1.30 3.96 -7.33
N ILE A 63 1.65 5.24 -7.12
CA ILE A 63 1.29 5.99 -5.91
C ILE A 63 -0.24 6.11 -5.78
N CYS A 64 -0.95 6.43 -6.86
CA CYS A 64 -2.41 6.51 -6.83
C CYS A 64 -3.04 5.19 -6.37
N ARG A 65 -2.57 4.05 -6.88
CA ARG A 65 -3.05 2.73 -6.45
C ARG A 65 -2.83 2.53 -4.95
N LYS A 66 -1.68 2.92 -4.43
CA LYS A 66 -1.32 2.80 -3.00
C LYS A 66 -2.18 3.71 -2.11
N VAL A 67 -2.52 4.92 -2.57
CA VAL A 67 -3.47 5.79 -1.87
C VAL A 67 -4.87 5.17 -1.81
N LEU A 68 -5.33 4.54 -2.89
CA LEU A 68 -6.63 3.85 -2.91
C LEU A 68 -6.73 2.72 -1.87
N ILE A 69 -5.63 2.03 -1.58
CA ILE A 69 -5.58 1.00 -0.54
C ILE A 69 -5.99 1.58 0.82
N PHE A 70 -5.37 2.69 1.23
CA PHE A 70 -5.70 3.33 2.51
C PHE A 70 -7.12 3.90 2.54
N LEU A 71 -7.64 4.38 1.41
CA LEU A 71 -9.03 4.81 1.31
C LEU A 71 -10.00 3.64 1.54
N LEU A 72 -9.73 2.48 0.95
CA LEU A 72 -10.56 1.28 1.13
C LEU A 72 -10.48 0.73 2.56
N VAL A 73 -9.30 0.78 3.19
CA VAL A 73 -9.15 0.43 4.61
C VAL A 73 -9.97 1.37 5.50
N GLY A 74 -9.97 2.68 5.24
CA GLY A 74 -10.77 3.62 6.01
C GLY A 74 -12.28 3.47 5.78
N ILE A 75 -12.71 3.15 4.56
CA ILE A 75 -14.12 2.79 4.30
C ILE A 75 -14.51 1.53 5.08
N ALA A 76 -13.66 0.49 5.08
CA ALA A 76 -13.90 -0.73 5.84
C ALA A 76 -14.00 -0.47 7.34
N ASN A 77 -13.15 0.43 7.87
CA ASN A 77 -13.23 0.89 9.25
C ASN A 77 -14.56 1.61 9.54
N ILE A 78 -14.99 2.52 8.66
CA ILE A 78 -16.29 3.20 8.81
C ILE A 78 -17.43 2.18 8.82
N LEU A 79 -17.40 1.17 7.96
CA LEU A 79 -18.41 0.11 7.94
C LEU A 79 -18.41 -0.71 9.23
N ASP A 80 -17.24 -1.09 9.74
CA ASP A 80 -17.13 -1.80 11.02
C ASP A 80 -17.75 -0.97 12.16
N VAL A 81 -17.39 0.31 12.26
CA VAL A 81 -17.82 1.19 13.35
C VAL A 81 -19.30 1.59 13.24
N GLN A 82 -19.77 1.95 12.03
CA GLN A 82 -21.08 2.58 11.83
C GLN A 82 -22.18 1.59 11.43
N VAL A 83 -21.83 0.45 10.82
CA VAL A 83 -22.82 -0.51 10.30
C VAL A 83 -22.84 -1.79 11.13
N ILE A 84 -21.67 -2.40 11.37
CA ILE A 84 -21.57 -3.67 12.10
C ILE A 84 -21.65 -3.43 13.62
N GLY A 85 -21.08 -2.32 14.10
CA GLY A 85 -21.15 -1.89 15.49
C GLY A 85 -20.37 -2.77 16.47
N THR A 86 -19.65 -3.78 16.00
CA THR A 86 -18.84 -4.68 16.84
C THR A 86 -17.57 -5.14 16.13
N GLY A 87 -16.42 -4.91 16.78
CA GLY A 87 -15.11 -5.35 16.30
C GLY A 87 -14.56 -4.52 15.14
N SER A 88 -13.46 -5.01 14.55
CA SER A 88 -12.79 -4.40 13.40
C SER A 88 -12.58 -5.45 12.28
N VAL A 89 -13.56 -6.31 12.06
CA VAL A 89 -13.40 -7.52 11.25
C VAL A 89 -13.18 -7.16 9.78
N LEU A 90 -13.98 -6.26 9.21
CA LEU A 90 -13.82 -5.85 7.81
C LEU A 90 -12.52 -5.10 7.60
N ARG A 91 -12.20 -4.15 8.48
CA ARG A 91 -10.94 -3.39 8.44
C ARG A 91 -9.75 -4.34 8.46
N THR A 92 -9.73 -5.28 9.40
CA THR A 92 -8.66 -6.27 9.51
C THR A 92 -8.57 -7.12 8.24
N ALA A 93 -9.70 -7.62 7.71
CA ALA A 93 -9.72 -8.42 6.49
C ALA A 93 -9.18 -7.64 5.27
N VAL A 94 -9.60 -6.38 5.10
CA VAL A 94 -9.13 -5.51 4.02
C VAL A 94 -7.64 -5.20 4.15
N VAL A 95 -7.15 -4.96 5.36
CA VAL A 95 -5.72 -4.77 5.60
C VAL A 95 -4.93 -6.03 5.24
N PHE A 96 -5.35 -7.22 5.67
CA PHE A 96 -4.67 -8.46 5.32
C PHE A 96 -4.70 -8.75 3.82
N PHE A 97 -5.81 -8.45 3.15
CA PHE A 97 -5.92 -8.57 1.70
C PHE A 97 -4.88 -7.70 0.99
N TYR A 98 -4.80 -6.41 1.34
CA TYR A 98 -3.82 -5.52 0.70
C TYR A 98 -2.38 -5.75 1.15
N LEU A 99 -2.15 -6.20 2.38
CA LEU A 99 -0.84 -6.63 2.82
C LEU A 99 -0.34 -7.81 1.97
N SER A 100 -1.23 -8.75 1.65
CA SER A 100 -0.92 -9.87 0.77
C SER A 100 -0.63 -9.40 -0.65
N ASN A 101 -1.42 -8.47 -1.19
CA ASN A 101 -1.20 -7.89 -2.52
C ASN A 101 0.15 -7.16 -2.64
N GLU A 102 0.48 -6.30 -1.67
CA GLU A 102 1.78 -5.62 -1.65
C GLU A 102 2.93 -6.60 -1.40
N GLY A 103 2.71 -7.67 -0.63
CA GLY A 103 3.68 -8.74 -0.45
C GLY A 103 3.98 -9.49 -1.75
N VAL A 104 2.96 -9.78 -2.56
CA VAL A 104 3.11 -10.38 -3.89
C VAL A 104 3.89 -9.45 -4.83
N SER A 105 3.51 -8.18 -4.90
CA SER A 105 4.22 -7.16 -5.69
C SER A 105 5.68 -7.01 -5.26
N LEU A 106 5.95 -7.04 -3.95
CA LEU A 106 7.30 -6.95 -3.41
C LEU A 106 8.15 -8.15 -3.83
N LEU A 107 7.60 -9.36 -3.80
CA LEU A 107 8.28 -10.58 -4.24
C LEU A 107 8.57 -10.56 -5.74
N GLU A 108 7.65 -10.05 -6.55
CA GLU A 108 7.85 -9.85 -8.00
C GLU A 108 9.01 -8.89 -8.27
N ASN A 109 9.00 -7.71 -7.62
CA ASN A 109 10.08 -6.72 -7.74
C ASN A 109 11.43 -7.28 -7.24
N ALA A 110 11.43 -8.03 -6.14
CA ALA A 110 12.62 -8.68 -5.60
C ALA A 110 13.20 -9.73 -6.57
N SER A 111 12.35 -10.59 -7.13
CA SER A 111 12.71 -11.58 -8.14
C SER A 111 13.32 -10.92 -9.38
N HIS A 112 12.72 -9.82 -9.84
CA HIS A 112 13.22 -9.07 -10.98
C HIS A 112 14.58 -8.40 -10.73
N LEU A 113 14.84 -7.97 -9.49
CA LEU A 113 16.15 -7.44 -9.06
C LEU A 113 17.22 -8.53 -8.82
N GLY A 114 16.89 -9.80 -9.03
CA GLY A 114 17.85 -10.91 -8.97
C GLY A 114 17.94 -11.64 -7.63
N LEU A 115 16.98 -11.44 -6.71
CA LEU A 115 16.89 -12.29 -5.52
C LEU A 115 16.51 -13.73 -5.92
N PRO A 116 17.20 -14.75 -5.39
CA PRO A 116 16.92 -16.14 -5.73
C PRO A 116 15.57 -16.55 -5.14
N VAL A 117 14.54 -16.64 -5.98
CA VAL A 117 13.21 -17.12 -5.65
C VAL A 117 13.01 -18.49 -6.30
N PRO A 118 12.48 -19.51 -5.57
CA PRO A 118 12.18 -20.82 -6.16
C PRO A 118 11.29 -20.71 -7.40
N GLU A 119 11.60 -21.47 -8.45
CA GLU A 119 10.89 -21.40 -9.75
C GLU A 119 9.37 -21.55 -9.60
N LYS A 120 8.92 -22.42 -8.70
CA LYS A 120 7.49 -22.64 -8.43
C LYS A 120 6.78 -21.38 -7.90
N ILE A 121 7.45 -20.56 -7.11
CA ILE A 121 6.89 -19.30 -6.63
C ILE A 121 6.88 -18.28 -7.78
N LYS A 122 7.94 -18.23 -8.58
CA LYS A 122 8.02 -17.34 -9.74
C LYS A 122 6.92 -17.63 -10.77
N GLU A 123 6.68 -18.90 -11.10
CA GLU A 123 5.59 -19.33 -11.99
C GLU A 123 4.22 -18.88 -11.48
N VAL A 124 3.97 -18.99 -10.17
CA VAL A 124 2.70 -18.55 -9.56
C VAL A 124 2.56 -17.03 -9.61
N LEU A 125 3.63 -16.28 -9.34
CA LEU A 125 3.62 -14.81 -9.41
C LEU A 125 3.34 -14.33 -10.84
N GLU A 126 4.00 -14.92 -11.85
CA GLU A 126 3.75 -14.60 -13.26
C GLU A 126 2.30 -14.90 -13.68
N GLN A 127 1.72 -16.02 -13.24
CA GLN A 127 0.31 -16.35 -13.50
C GLN A 127 -0.69 -15.40 -12.81
N LEU A 128 -0.31 -14.79 -11.69
CA LEU A 128 -1.14 -13.78 -11.03
C LEU A 128 -1.04 -12.44 -11.76
N HIS A 129 0.15 -12.08 -12.24
CA HIS A 129 0.37 -10.88 -13.06
C HIS A 129 -0.43 -10.94 -14.38
N ASP A 130 -0.32 -12.05 -15.12
CA ASP A 130 -1.01 -12.26 -16.39
C ASP A 130 -2.53 -12.17 -16.26
N ARG A 131 -3.09 -12.66 -15.14
CA ARG A 131 -4.52 -12.54 -14.82
C ARG A 131 -4.94 -11.13 -14.39
N SER A 132 -4.03 -10.34 -13.83
CA SER A 132 -4.32 -8.95 -13.46
C SER A 132 -4.25 -7.99 -14.65
N GLU A 133 -3.44 -8.26 -15.69
CA GLU A 133 -3.40 -7.44 -16.91
C GLU A 133 -4.47 -7.82 -17.93
N LYS A 134 -4.80 -9.11 -18.04
CA LYS A 134 -5.96 -9.59 -18.81
C LYS A 134 -7.19 -9.52 -17.93
N GLY A 135 -7.73 -8.32 -17.76
CA GLY A 135 -9.04 -8.15 -17.13
C GLY A 135 -10.09 -9.02 -17.82
N GLU A 136 -10.58 -10.01 -17.10
CA GLU A 136 -11.97 -10.49 -17.26
C GLU A 136 -12.90 -9.54 -16.49
#